data_AF-A0A536BQN9-F1
#
_entry.id   AF-A0A536BQN9-F1
#
_cell.length_a   1.000
_cell.length_b   1.000
_cell.length_c   1.000
_cell.angle_alpha   90.00
_cell.angle_beta   90.00
_cell.angle_gamma   90.00
#
_symmetry.space_group_name_H-M   'P 1'
#
loop_
_entity.id
_entity.type
_entity.pdbx_description
1 polymer ?
#
loop_
_entity_poly.entity_id
_entity_poly.type
_entity_poly.pdbx_seq_one_letter_code
_entity_poly.pdbx_strand_id
1 'polypeptide(L)'
;MSGKAQGKKLVLVGNGVQATAKADHAVGEEIGGFTVAIKVAGDGVAYDEKAVQQLLKGFLQRKVPQGSQLTSNGTILKYDPPTDANADGHITLNGHLSGFYAPIFLQPAIRAHLKGMSPSKGRAFLQTLPNVVDARVTQAPFGLPWLPLFSSRITLKIQEVSSSSASP
;
A
#
# COMPACT_ATOMS: atom_id res chain seq x y z
N MET A 1 -3.41 -4.58 28.61
CA MET A 1 -2.40 -5.55 28.11
C MET A 1 -2.67 -5.77 26.63
N SER A 2 -1.78 -5.32 25.74
CA SER A 2 -1.95 -5.43 24.29
C SER A 2 -1.31 -6.72 23.79
N GLY A 3 -2.13 -7.77 23.61
CA GLY A 3 -1.68 -9.06 23.09
C GLY A 3 -1.57 -9.02 21.57
N LYS A 4 -0.34 -8.92 21.05
CA LYS A 4 -0.05 -9.13 19.62
C LYS A 4 -0.16 -10.62 19.29
N ALA A 5 -1.38 -11.12 19.09
CA ALA A 5 -1.59 -12.45 18.55
C ALA A 5 -1.74 -12.37 17.01
N GLN A 6 -0.79 -12.96 16.28
CA GLN A 6 -0.91 -13.29 14.85
C GLN A 6 -1.14 -12.11 13.86
N GLY A 7 -0.55 -10.94 14.11
CA GLY A 7 -0.63 -9.80 13.16
C GLY A 7 -2.02 -9.14 13.08
N LYS A 8 -2.93 -9.53 13.97
CA LYS A 8 -4.22 -8.88 14.15
C LYS A 8 -4.12 -7.79 15.21
N LYS A 9 -4.75 -6.64 14.97
CA LYS A 9 -4.87 -5.53 15.92
C LYS A 9 -6.27 -5.50 16.52
N LEU A 10 -6.35 -5.23 17.82
CA LEU A 10 -7.58 -5.18 18.59
C LEU A 10 -7.94 -3.72 18.91
N VAL A 11 -9.22 -3.36 18.73
CA VAL A 11 -9.80 -2.08 19.15
C VAL A 11 -10.95 -2.39 20.11
N LEU A 12 -11.04 -1.65 21.21
CA LEU A 12 -12.12 -1.82 22.19
C LEU A 12 -13.37 -1.08 21.72
N VAL A 13 -14.54 -1.66 22.02
CA VAL A 13 -15.84 -1.04 21.72
C VAL A 13 -16.29 -0.20 22.93
N GLY A 14 -16.77 1.03 22.69
CA GLY A 14 -17.36 1.89 23.73
C GLY A 14 -16.41 2.16 24.92
N ASN A 15 -16.92 2.07 26.15
CA ASN A 15 -16.14 2.30 27.38
C ASN A 15 -15.09 1.21 27.69
N GLY A 16 -14.89 0.23 26.79
CA GLY A 16 -13.92 -0.83 26.94
C GLY A 16 -14.30 -1.87 28.00
N VAL A 17 -13.31 -2.35 28.75
CA VAL A 17 -13.48 -3.42 29.74
C VAL A 17 -14.18 -2.88 30.98
N GLN A 18 -15.38 -3.39 31.27
CA GLN A 18 -16.14 -3.04 32.46
C GLN A 18 -15.99 -4.12 33.53
N ALA A 19 -15.65 -3.70 34.75
CA ALA A 19 -15.64 -4.54 35.92
C ALA A 19 -16.85 -4.19 36.80
N THR A 20 -17.67 -5.19 37.11
CA THR A 20 -18.76 -5.07 38.07
C THR A 20 -18.45 -5.94 39.27
N ALA A 21 -18.46 -5.34 40.45
CA ALA A 21 -18.25 -6.04 41.71
C ALA A 21 -19.59 -6.11 42.45
N LYS A 22 -20.00 -7.32 42.83
CA LYS A 22 -21.17 -7.54 43.68
C LYS A 22 -20.69 -8.18 44.98
N ALA A 23 -20.88 -7.48 46.09
CA ALA A 23 -20.72 -8.04 47.42
C ALA A 23 -22.03 -8.74 47.82
N ASP A 24 -21.91 -9.83 48.55
CA ASP A 24 -23.01 -10.58 49.16
C ASP A 24 -23.61 -9.87 50.38
N HIS A 25 -22.94 -8.86 50.92
CA HIS A 25 -23.34 -8.08 52.10
C HIS A 25 -23.37 -6.57 51.85
N ALA A 26 -24.17 -5.86 52.66
CA ALA A 26 -24.34 -4.42 52.56
C ALA A 26 -23.18 -3.64 53.20
N VAL A 27 -22.95 -2.40 52.74
CA VAL A 27 -21.91 -1.53 53.29
C VAL A 27 -22.28 -1.14 54.72
N GLY A 28 -21.46 -1.58 55.69
CA GLY A 28 -21.63 -1.28 57.13
C GLY A 28 -22.02 -2.47 58.01
N GLU A 29 -22.14 -3.68 57.45
CA GLU A 29 -22.41 -4.91 58.20
C GLU A 29 -21.10 -5.51 58.77
N GLU A 30 -21.03 -5.77 60.08
CA GLU A 30 -19.84 -6.33 60.75
C GLU A 30 -19.92 -7.87 60.75
N ILE A 31 -19.13 -8.52 59.89
CA ILE A 31 -19.16 -9.97 59.65
C ILE A 31 -17.75 -10.56 59.52
N GLY A 32 -17.59 -11.83 59.90
CA GLY A 32 -16.29 -12.52 59.96
C GLY A 32 -15.65 -12.88 58.61
N GLY A 33 -16.36 -12.67 57.49
CA GLY A 33 -15.87 -12.85 56.12
C GLY A 33 -16.96 -12.54 55.10
N PHE A 34 -16.58 -11.99 53.94
CA PHE A 34 -17.48 -11.65 52.83
C PHE A 34 -16.89 -12.11 51.50
N THR A 35 -17.74 -12.35 50.50
CA THR A 35 -17.33 -12.79 49.16
C THR A 35 -17.67 -11.74 48.12
N VAL A 36 -16.67 -11.22 47.42
CA VAL A 36 -16.88 -10.30 46.29
C VAL A 36 -16.81 -11.05 44.97
N ALA A 37 -17.92 -11.07 44.24
CA ALA A 37 -17.93 -11.54 42.87
C ALA A 37 -17.54 -10.40 41.93
N ILE A 38 -16.36 -10.49 41.30
CA ILE A 38 -15.89 -9.53 40.30
C ILE A 38 -16.14 -10.14 38.91
N LYS A 39 -17.02 -9.53 38.13
CA LYS A 39 -17.26 -9.89 36.73
C LYS A 39 -16.66 -8.84 35.82
N VAL A 40 -15.75 -9.26 34.95
CA VAL A 40 -15.08 -8.43 33.96
C VAL A 40 -15.58 -8.82 32.57
N ALA A 41 -16.17 -7.88 31.84
CA ALA A 41 -16.64 -8.08 30.47
C ALA A 41 -16.15 -6.94 29.58
N GLY A 42 -15.79 -7.23 28.33
CA GLY A 42 -15.37 -6.21 27.37
C GLY A 42 -15.48 -6.74 25.94
N ASP A 43 -16.01 -5.90 25.06
CA ASP A 43 -16.16 -6.18 23.64
C ASP A 43 -15.02 -5.52 22.86
N GLY A 44 -14.57 -6.18 21.80
CA GLY A 44 -13.50 -5.66 20.95
C GLY A 44 -13.54 -6.22 19.55
N VAL A 45 -13.10 -5.41 18.58
CA VAL A 45 -13.02 -5.77 17.17
C VAL A 45 -11.56 -6.04 16.81
N ALA A 46 -11.29 -7.21 16.24
CA ALA A 46 -9.98 -7.58 15.74
C ALA A 46 -9.93 -7.45 14.21
N TYR A 47 -8.90 -6.79 13.68
CA TYR A 47 -8.68 -6.67 12.24
C TYR A 47 -7.27 -7.11 11.85
N ASP A 48 -7.14 -7.62 10.61
CA ASP A 48 -5.85 -8.01 10.04
C ASP A 48 -5.18 -6.82 9.34
N GLU A 49 -3.98 -6.49 9.79
CA GLU A 49 -3.19 -5.39 9.22
C GLU A 49 -2.83 -5.62 7.74
N LYS A 50 -2.59 -6.87 7.32
CA LYS A 50 -2.31 -7.18 5.91
C LYS A 50 -3.53 -6.96 5.04
N ALA A 51 -4.71 -7.34 5.53
CA ALA A 51 -5.97 -7.12 4.81
C ALA A 51 -6.25 -5.62 4.65
N VAL A 52 -6.02 -4.81 5.70
CA VAL A 52 -6.14 -3.35 5.64
C VAL A 52 -5.17 -2.76 4.61
N GLN A 53 -3.90 -3.16 4.63
CA GLN A 53 -2.92 -2.68 3.64
C GLN A 53 -3.31 -3.04 2.20
N GLN A 54 -3.84 -4.25 1.97
CA GLN A 54 -4.32 -4.66 0.65
C GLN A 54 -5.54 -3.84 0.19
N LEU A 55 -6.48 -3.55 1.09
CA LEU A 55 -7.62 -2.68 0.81
C LEU A 55 -7.18 -1.26 0.45
N LEU A 56 -6.30 -0.66 1.25
CA LEU A 56 -5.74 0.67 0.99
C LEU A 56 -5.01 0.74 -0.35
N LYS A 57 -4.22 -0.30 -0.68
CA LYS A 57 -3.56 -0.42 -1.98
C LYS A 57 -4.59 -0.49 -3.11
N GLY A 58 -5.66 -1.27 -2.94
CA GLY A 58 -6.76 -1.37 -3.92
C GLY A 58 -7.48 -0.04 -4.14
N PHE A 59 -7.71 0.75 -3.08
CA PHE A 59 -8.28 2.09 -3.20
C PHE A 59 -7.36 3.04 -3.99
N LEU A 60 -6.07 3.02 -3.71
CA LEU A 60 -5.11 3.83 -4.44
C LEU A 60 -5.05 3.44 -5.93
N GLN A 61 -5.09 2.14 -6.22
CA GLN A 61 -5.13 1.62 -7.60
C GLN A 61 -6.36 2.07 -8.38
N ARG A 62 -7.54 2.14 -7.74
CA ARG A 62 -8.78 2.61 -8.41
C ARG A 62 -8.74 4.08 -8.81
N LYS A 63 -7.88 4.88 -8.17
CA LYS A 63 -7.68 6.29 -8.53
C LYS A 63 -6.64 6.49 -9.65
N VAL A 64 -5.97 5.43 -10.09
CA VAL A 64 -5.02 5.51 -11.20
C VAL A 64 -5.80 5.66 -12.52
N PRO A 65 -5.50 6.68 -13.35
CA PRO A 65 -6.14 6.85 -14.64
C PRO A 65 -5.95 5.64 -15.57
N GLN A 66 -6.91 5.43 -16.49
CA GLN A 66 -6.76 4.38 -17.51
C GLN A 66 -5.47 4.59 -18.33
N GLY A 67 -4.80 3.49 -18.67
CA GLY A 67 -3.52 3.53 -19.40
C GLY A 67 -2.30 3.87 -18.52
N SER A 68 -2.48 4.02 -17.21
CA SER A 68 -1.40 4.19 -16.24
C SER A 68 -1.37 3.06 -15.21
N GLN A 69 -0.24 2.94 -14.51
CA GLN A 69 -0.02 2.01 -13.43
C GLN A 69 0.65 2.73 -12.25
N LEU A 70 0.35 2.31 -11.02
CA LEU A 70 1.02 2.81 -9.83
C LEU A 70 2.51 2.43 -9.89
N THR A 71 3.38 3.38 -9.54
CA THR A 71 4.82 3.13 -9.49
C THR A 71 5.17 2.20 -8.34
N SER A 72 6.22 1.41 -8.53
CA SER A 72 6.72 0.52 -7.47
C SER A 72 7.33 1.33 -6.32
N ASN A 73 7.93 2.47 -6.65
CA ASN A 73 8.60 3.36 -5.71
C ASN A 73 7.68 4.50 -5.25
N GLY A 74 7.81 4.91 -3.99
CA GLY A 74 7.14 6.10 -3.45
C GLY A 74 5.67 5.91 -3.04
N THR A 75 5.16 4.68 -3.02
CA THR A 75 3.82 4.39 -2.50
C THR A 75 3.82 4.42 -0.98
N ILE A 76 3.07 5.35 -0.39
CA ILE A 76 2.86 5.48 1.05
C ILE A 76 1.46 4.94 1.37
N LEU A 77 1.41 3.89 2.19
CA LEU A 77 0.17 3.31 2.72
C LEU A 77 0.24 3.38 4.24
N LYS A 78 -0.19 4.51 4.81
CA LYS A 78 -0.27 4.70 6.25
C LYS A 78 -1.73 4.88 6.66
N TYR A 79 -2.04 4.53 7.90
CA TYR A 79 -3.34 4.79 8.49
C TYR A 79 -3.16 5.09 9.97
N ASP A 80 -4.01 5.94 10.51
CA ASP A 80 -4.03 6.23 11.94
C ASP A 80 -4.62 5.04 12.70
N PRO A 81 -4.13 4.72 13.91
CA PRO A 81 -4.75 3.69 14.73
C PRO A 81 -6.23 4.01 14.93
N PRO A 82 -7.15 3.07 14.61
CA PRO A 82 -8.57 3.28 14.82
C PRO A 82 -8.85 3.51 16.30
N THR A 83 -9.47 4.64 16.61
CA THR A 83 -9.83 5.05 17.99
C THR A 83 -11.21 4.52 18.39
N ASP A 84 -12.08 4.30 17.42
CA ASP A 84 -13.48 3.96 17.63
C ASP A 84 -13.83 2.66 16.91
N ALA A 85 -14.31 1.69 17.69
CA ALA A 85 -14.98 0.50 17.19
C ALA A 85 -16.45 0.55 17.64
N ASN A 86 -17.36 0.42 16.68
CA ASN A 86 -18.79 0.36 16.95
C ASN A 86 -19.18 -1.03 17.49
N ALA A 87 -20.28 -1.08 18.26
CA ALA A 87 -20.87 -2.33 18.76
C ALA A 87 -21.28 -3.29 17.63
N ASP A 88 -21.50 -2.76 16.44
CA ASP A 88 -21.85 -3.48 15.22
C ASP A 88 -20.63 -4.20 14.57
N GLY A 89 -19.43 -4.06 15.16
CA GLY A 89 -18.20 -4.69 14.66
C GLY A 89 -17.46 -3.88 13.60
N HIS A 90 -17.89 -2.66 13.32
CA HIS A 90 -17.24 -1.76 12.36
C HIS A 90 -16.15 -0.91 13.02
N ILE A 91 -15.04 -0.72 12.32
CA ILE A 91 -13.96 0.22 12.68
C ILE A 91 -13.84 1.28 11.60
N THR A 92 -13.61 2.53 12.01
CA THR A 92 -13.30 3.62 11.08
C THR A 92 -11.79 3.80 11.00
N LEU A 93 -11.26 3.80 9.78
CA LEU A 93 -9.82 3.93 9.52
C LEU A 93 -9.56 5.21 8.70
N ASN A 94 -8.73 6.10 9.23
CA ASN A 94 -8.24 7.26 8.49
C ASN A 94 -6.94 6.90 7.78
N GLY A 95 -7.03 6.72 6.46
CA GLY A 95 -5.90 6.33 5.61
C GLY A 95 -5.20 7.54 4.97
N HIS A 96 -3.89 7.62 5.14
CA HIS A 96 -2.99 8.56 4.47
C HIS A 96 -2.29 7.84 3.32
N LEU A 97 -2.84 7.99 2.12
CA LEU A 97 -2.42 7.29 0.92
C LEU A 97 -1.80 8.26 -0.08
N SER A 98 -0.60 7.97 -0.54
CA SER A 98 0.01 8.69 -1.67
C SER A 98 0.85 7.74 -2.51
N GLY A 99 1.07 8.11 -3.76
CA GLY A 99 1.90 7.35 -4.69
C GLY A 99 1.98 8.06 -6.02
N PHE A 100 2.98 7.70 -6.81
CA PHE A 100 3.12 8.19 -8.18
C PHE A 100 2.53 7.17 -9.14
N TYR A 101 2.14 7.61 -10.33
CA TYR A 101 1.74 6.72 -11.41
C TYR A 101 2.56 7.01 -12.66
N ALA A 102 2.75 5.98 -13.48
CA ALA A 102 3.45 6.06 -14.75
C ALA A 102 2.58 5.44 -15.86
N PRO A 103 2.73 5.87 -17.12
CA PRO A 103 2.06 5.23 -18.24
C PRO A 103 2.42 3.75 -18.35
N ILE A 104 1.49 2.94 -18.83
CA ILE A 104 1.77 1.54 -19.14
C ILE A 104 2.52 1.49 -20.47
N PHE A 105 3.80 1.13 -20.40
CA PHE A 105 4.63 0.93 -21.59
C PHE A 105 4.45 -0.48 -22.13
N LEU A 106 3.72 -0.62 -23.24
CA LEU A 106 3.56 -1.89 -23.95
C LEU A 106 4.86 -2.29 -24.65
N GLN A 107 5.77 -2.91 -23.91
CA GLN A 107 7.09 -3.31 -24.41
C GLN A 107 7.06 -4.11 -25.72
N PRO A 108 6.12 -5.05 -25.97
CA PRO A 108 6.04 -5.73 -27.26
C PRO A 108 5.80 -4.77 -28.44
N ALA A 109 4.90 -3.79 -28.28
CA ALA A 109 4.58 -2.80 -29.30
C ALA A 109 5.76 -1.85 -29.54
N ILE A 110 6.40 -1.37 -28.46
CA ILE A 110 7.58 -0.50 -28.54
C ILE A 110 8.72 -1.22 -29.28
N ARG A 111 9.01 -2.49 -28.94
CA ARG A 111 10.04 -3.29 -29.64
C ARG A 111 9.70 -3.53 -31.11
N ALA A 112 8.43 -3.76 -31.42
CA ALA A 112 7.98 -3.94 -32.80
C ALA A 112 8.16 -2.67 -33.64
N HIS A 113 8.02 -1.49 -33.03
CA HIS A 113 8.26 -0.21 -33.69
C HIS A 113 9.76 0.08 -33.87
N LEU A 114 10.59 -0.26 -32.89
CA LEU A 114 12.04 -0.03 -32.93
C LEU A 114 12.81 -0.87 -33.96
N LYS A 115 12.27 -2.01 -34.38
CA LYS A 115 12.98 -2.95 -35.26
C LYS A 115 13.45 -2.26 -36.55
N GLY A 116 14.72 -2.45 -36.91
CA GLY A 116 15.30 -1.87 -38.14
C GLY A 116 15.45 -0.35 -38.18
N MET A 117 15.03 0.38 -37.14
CA MET A 117 15.31 1.82 -37.04
C MET A 117 16.80 2.07 -36.79
N SER A 118 17.33 3.22 -37.21
CA SER A 118 18.67 3.61 -36.74
C SER A 118 18.67 3.86 -35.23
N PRO A 119 19.78 3.67 -34.50
CA PRO A 119 19.86 3.95 -33.06
C PRO A 119 19.42 5.37 -32.69
N SER A 120 19.75 6.35 -33.53
CA SER A 120 19.33 7.75 -33.36
C SER A 120 17.82 7.94 -33.49
N LYS A 121 17.20 7.35 -34.53
CA LYS A 121 15.74 7.39 -34.71
C LYS A 121 15.02 6.63 -33.60
N GLY A 122 15.56 5.49 -33.17
CA GLY A 122 15.03 4.73 -32.04
C GLY A 122 15.06 5.52 -30.74
N ARG A 123 16.18 6.21 -30.44
CA ARG A 123 16.28 7.11 -29.28
C ARG A 123 15.26 8.24 -29.38
N ALA A 124 15.15 8.91 -30.53
CA ALA A 124 14.20 9.99 -30.73
C ALA A 124 12.74 9.53 -30.53
N PHE A 125 12.37 8.37 -31.08
CA PHE A 125 11.06 7.77 -30.84
C PHE A 125 10.81 7.52 -29.34
N LEU A 126 11.77 6.91 -28.63
CA LEU A 126 11.63 6.66 -27.20
C LEU A 126 11.45 7.96 -26.38
N GLN A 127 12.11 9.05 -26.78
CA GLN A 127 11.94 10.37 -26.17
C GLN A 127 10.57 11.00 -26.42
N THR A 128 9.84 10.57 -27.46
CA THR A 128 8.48 11.05 -27.73
C THR A 128 7.41 10.36 -26.86
N LEU A 129 7.76 9.28 -26.16
CA LEU A 129 6.84 8.57 -25.30
C LEU A 129 6.48 9.42 -24.06
N PRO A 130 5.24 9.32 -23.56
CA PRO A 130 4.79 10.12 -22.42
C PRO A 130 5.61 9.80 -21.17
N ASN A 131 5.95 10.84 -20.41
CA ASN A 131 6.69 10.76 -19.15
C ASN A 131 8.08 10.11 -19.26
N VAL A 132 8.70 10.13 -20.45
CA VAL A 132 10.10 9.73 -20.64
C VAL A 132 11.01 10.94 -20.53
N VAL A 133 11.91 10.93 -19.54
CA VAL A 133 12.88 12.02 -19.31
C VAL A 133 14.18 11.80 -20.06
N ASP A 134 14.66 10.56 -20.13
CA ASP A 134 15.82 10.17 -20.93
C ASP A 134 15.62 8.77 -21.54
N ALA A 135 16.24 8.56 -22.70
CA ALA A 135 16.21 7.28 -23.40
C ALA A 135 17.61 6.91 -23.89
N ARG A 136 18.17 5.81 -23.39
CA ARG A 136 19.48 5.32 -23.82
C ARG A 136 19.34 4.11 -24.72
N VAL A 137 20.01 4.15 -25.86
CA VAL A 137 20.10 3.03 -26.80
C VAL A 137 21.54 2.55 -26.84
N THR A 138 21.76 1.30 -26.47
CA THR A 138 23.06 0.62 -26.55
C THR A 138 22.93 -0.62 -27.41
N GLN A 139 23.99 -0.95 -28.16
CA GLN A 139 24.02 -2.13 -29.03
C GLN A 139 25.23 -2.99 -28.69
N ALA A 140 25.04 -4.30 -28.76
CA ALA A 140 26.09 -5.30 -28.54
C ALA A 140 25.81 -6.54 -29.42
N PRO A 141 26.84 -7.30 -29.86
CA PRO A 141 28.27 -7.10 -29.59
C PRO A 141 28.93 -6.01 -30.46
N PHE A 142 28.37 -5.71 -31.63
CA PHE A 142 28.86 -4.68 -32.55
C PHE A 142 27.78 -3.61 -32.78
N GLY A 143 28.18 -2.35 -32.92
CA GLY A 143 27.28 -1.24 -33.23
C GLY A 143 26.92 -1.22 -34.71
N LEU A 144 25.71 -1.64 -35.06
CA LEU A 144 25.19 -1.61 -36.43
C LEU A 144 24.46 -0.28 -36.69
N PRO A 145 24.44 0.23 -37.93
CA PRO A 145 23.74 1.48 -38.24
C PRO A 145 22.20 1.36 -38.10
N TRP A 146 21.68 0.15 -37.91
CA TRP A 146 20.29 -0.16 -37.60
C TRP A 146 20.16 -1.01 -36.31
N LEU A 147 19.02 -0.89 -35.65
CA LEU A 147 18.58 -1.76 -34.56
C LEU A 147 18.22 -3.15 -35.10
N PRO A 148 18.31 -4.21 -34.27
CA PRO A 148 17.98 -5.57 -34.70
C PRO A 148 16.62 -5.67 -35.40
N LEU A 149 16.57 -6.46 -36.48
CA LEU A 149 15.33 -6.67 -37.24
C LEU A 149 14.30 -7.51 -36.48
N PHE A 150 14.76 -8.30 -35.50
CA PHE A 150 13.92 -9.13 -34.65
C PHE A 150 13.73 -8.45 -33.29
N SER A 151 12.48 -8.21 -32.92
CA SER A 151 12.09 -7.65 -31.62
C SER A 151 12.57 -8.49 -30.43
N SER A 152 12.77 -9.81 -30.63
CA SER A 152 13.35 -10.72 -29.63
C SER A 152 14.81 -10.41 -29.29
N ARG A 153 15.51 -9.64 -30.13
CA ARG A 153 16.88 -9.15 -29.90
C ARG A 153 16.94 -7.74 -29.31
N ILE A 154 15.78 -7.17 -28.97
CA ILE A 154 15.68 -5.84 -28.34
C ILE A 154 15.20 -6.04 -26.90
N THR A 155 16.00 -5.57 -25.95
CA THR A 155 15.65 -5.57 -24.52
C THR A 155 15.28 -4.16 -24.10
N LEU A 156 14.09 -3.99 -23.54
CA LEU A 156 13.65 -2.72 -22.95
C LEU A 156 13.77 -2.80 -21.43
N LYS A 157 14.43 -1.80 -20.84
CA LYS A 157 14.47 -1.59 -19.40
C LYS A 157 13.84 -0.24 -19.09
N ILE A 158 12.74 -0.26 -18.37
CA ILE A 158 12.06 0.95 -17.90
C ILE A 158 12.56 1.21 -16.50
N GLN A 159 13.05 2.41 -16.25
CA GLN A 159 13.53 2.85 -14.95
C GLN A 159 12.67 4.02 -14.48
N GLU A 160 12.06 3.86 -13.32
CA GLU A 160 11.38 4.95 -12.63
C GLU A 160 12.45 5.88 -12.05
N VAL A 161 12.39 7.17 -12.39
CA VAL A 161 13.28 8.19 -11.82
C VAL A 161 12.43 9.12 -10.98
N SER A 162 12.65 9.09 -9.67
CA SER A 162 12.03 10.04 -8.74
C SER A 162 12.96 11.23 -8.61
N SER A 163 12.63 12.38 -9.19
CA SER A 163 13.26 13.62 -8.75
C SER A 163 12.72 13.94 -7.37
N SER A 164 13.51 13.65 -6.34
CA SER A 164 13.35 14.24 -5.02
C SER A 164 13.43 15.75 -5.20
N SER A 165 12.29 16.42 -5.33
CA SER A 165 12.19 17.86 -5.19
C SER A 165 12.32 18.22 -3.70
N ALA A 166 13.48 17.91 -3.13
CA ALA A 166 13.97 18.64 -1.98
C ALA A 166 14.66 19.87 -2.57
N SER A 167 13.89 20.95 -2.74
CA SER A 167 14.47 22.27 -2.93
C SER A 167 14.41 23.01 -1.59
N PRO A 168 15.50 23.70 -1.19
CA PRO A 168 15.61 24.47 0.04
C PRO A 168 14.72 25.72 0.05
#